data_AF-A0A4P7L1R7-F1
#
_entry.id   AF-A0A4P7L1R7-F1
#
_cell.length_a   1.000
_cell.length_b   1.000
_cell.length_c   1.000
_cell.angle_alpha   90.00
_cell.angle_beta   90.00
_cell.angle_gamma   90.00
#
_symmetry.space_group_name_H-M   'P 1'
#
loop_
_entity.id
_entity.type
_entity.pdbx_description
1 polymer ?
#
loop_
_entity_poly.entity_id
_entity_poly.type
_entity_poly.pdbx_seq_one_letter_code
_entity_poly.pdbx_strand_id
1 'polypeptide(L)'
;MSINLNAVNVNYESNIYYENVNNVEDVNISEKLSTKEKHLNAVNNYEQKNIPKYLTHIPSNIELTSMEKRLMEDLYDEKELFLKTSYPHSQQTLITAIKVIDKLIDDPAKNIKNLSLLSKYIESLYRRINTSAPSWNAANTIASKSLQKIGNYLSQTYKSLPQLSSEPNKDLLKLTECWVAATTEMSRKNGTGNNLIINYSDIDTILRYYVLNQEKLLKNYDFSVNLGRILNLLCYIRPGTLDSQLLSKNKEIIESTLFKTISQSLEIVDEKKDTFPLYHLRCSMNTLAHIINVEKINNPNTWTLTRDKIDSNLQSILKNYKDLPAKNDLREEISVVLAKYLEDTGRSIEKNNGSNFYNFLKPIREEEIIPHSFQLNSGHKVISSYNFNNEERNKLNIVADKVLNNFHNIFGKNKIKDDYSKPLEIIIMKNKELYNRYGNYPFRIDTNNGGIYIEGNPKDPRLCPLIA
;
A
#
# COMPACT_ATOMS: atom_id res chain seq x y z
N MET A 1 6.88 11.63 -30.43
CA MET A 1 6.34 12.03 -29.11
C MET A 1 7.55 12.35 -28.23
N SER A 2 7.75 13.62 -27.91
CA SER A 2 8.95 14.15 -27.26
C SER A 2 8.96 13.76 -25.78
N ILE A 3 9.98 13.04 -25.34
CA ILE A 3 10.17 12.68 -23.93
C ILE A 3 10.84 13.86 -23.23
N ASN A 4 10.12 14.52 -22.33
CA ASN A 4 10.63 15.61 -21.50
C ASN A 4 11.29 15.02 -20.24
N LEU A 5 12.60 14.84 -20.27
CA LEU A 5 13.43 14.47 -19.12
C LEU A 5 13.89 15.74 -18.39
N ASN A 6 12.99 16.43 -17.71
CA ASN A 6 13.39 17.46 -16.76
C ASN A 6 13.81 16.80 -15.46
N ALA A 7 15.11 16.57 -15.33
CA ALA A 7 15.77 16.34 -14.05
C ALA A 7 15.60 17.61 -13.21
N VAL A 8 14.89 17.50 -12.08
CA VAL A 8 14.83 18.56 -11.08
C VAL A 8 16.21 18.65 -10.45
N ASN A 9 16.94 19.71 -10.81
CA ASN A 9 18.22 20.07 -10.24
C ASN A 9 17.95 20.74 -8.89
N VAL A 10 17.97 19.97 -7.80
CA VAL A 10 17.89 20.52 -6.43
C VAL A 10 19.32 20.71 -5.93
N ASN A 11 19.77 21.97 -5.89
CA ASN A 11 20.99 22.36 -5.17
C ASN A 11 20.77 22.13 -3.67
N TYR A 12 21.52 21.21 -3.07
CA TYR A 12 21.62 21.05 -1.63
C TYR A 12 22.75 21.95 -1.11
N GLU A 13 22.40 23.08 -0.47
CA GLU A 13 23.28 23.68 0.53
C GLU A 13 23.00 22.98 1.87
N SER A 14 23.91 22.10 2.28
CA SER A 14 23.86 21.42 3.56
C SER A 14 24.34 22.36 4.66
N ASN A 15 23.43 22.88 5.48
CA ASN A 15 23.77 23.45 6.79
C ASN A 15 24.02 22.31 7.78
N ILE A 16 25.27 21.84 7.85
CA ILE A 16 25.71 20.91 8.88
C ILE A 16 26.23 21.75 10.06
N TYR A 17 25.50 21.72 11.18
CA TYR A 17 26.00 22.19 12.46
C TYR A 17 26.98 21.12 13.02
N TYR A 18 28.28 21.39 12.91
CA TYR A 18 29.29 20.72 13.72
C TYR A 18 29.55 21.58 14.97
N GLU A 19 29.15 21.09 16.14
CA GLU A 19 29.76 21.55 17.40
C GLU A 19 31.17 20.95 17.48
N ASN A 20 32.17 21.75 17.15
CA ASN A 20 33.56 21.45 17.46
C ASN A 20 33.91 22.15 18.77
N VAL A 21 33.94 21.37 19.86
CA VAL A 21 34.49 21.79 21.14
C VAL A 21 36.01 21.70 21.02
N ASN A 22 36.70 22.85 20.94
CA ASN A 22 37.94 23.15 21.67
C ASN A 22 38.62 24.44 21.18
N ASN A 23 38.97 25.29 22.16
CA ASN A 23 39.95 26.39 22.16
C ASN A 23 39.69 27.64 21.29
N VAL A 24 39.43 28.79 21.93
CA VAL A 24 40.41 29.87 22.20
C VAL A 24 39.66 31.16 22.66
N GLU A 25 40.06 31.62 23.85
CA GLU A 25 40.15 32.99 24.40
C GLU A 25 38.95 33.94 24.56
N ASP A 26 39.00 34.61 25.71
CA ASP A 26 38.11 35.61 26.28
C ASP A 26 37.86 36.83 25.38
N VAL A 27 36.59 37.06 25.03
CA VAL A 27 36.11 38.40 24.67
C VAL A 27 34.70 38.65 25.23
N ASN A 28 34.66 39.53 26.23
CA ASN A 28 33.58 40.43 26.69
C ASN A 28 32.12 39.89 26.77
N ILE A 29 31.72 39.45 27.97
CA ILE A 29 30.40 38.86 28.28
C ILE A 29 29.29 39.92 28.49
N SER A 30 29.62 41.20 28.65
CA SER A 30 28.63 42.25 28.98
C SER A 30 27.82 42.78 27.78
N GLU A 31 28.35 42.74 26.55
CA GLU A 31 27.62 43.20 25.35
C GLU A 31 26.62 42.18 24.79
N LYS A 32 26.79 40.88 25.09
CA LYS A 32 25.87 39.82 24.64
C LYS A 32 24.58 39.71 25.45
N LEU A 33 24.52 40.29 26.66
CA LEU A 33 23.33 40.23 27.51
C LEU A 33 22.27 41.29 27.14
N SER A 34 22.68 42.46 26.65
CA SER A 34 21.77 43.53 26.20
C SER A 34 21.04 43.20 24.88
N THR A 35 21.70 42.44 23.99
CA THR A 35 21.12 41.98 22.72
C THR A 35 20.20 40.77 22.91
N LYS A 36 20.44 39.93 23.93
CA LYS A 36 19.60 38.75 24.24
C LYS A 36 18.21 39.13 24.74
N GLU A 37 18.06 40.17 25.55
CA GLU A 37 16.74 40.65 26.02
C GLU A 37 15.93 41.33 24.91
N LYS A 38 16.59 42.03 23.97
CA LYS A 38 15.92 42.59 22.79
C LYS A 38 15.48 41.50 21.80
N HIS A 39 16.25 40.43 21.64
CA HIS A 39 15.83 39.27 20.84
C HIS A 39 14.72 38.44 21.51
N LEU A 40 14.73 38.28 22.83
CA LEU A 40 13.68 37.54 23.54
C LEU A 40 12.32 38.25 23.46
N ASN A 41 12.30 39.59 23.56
CA ASN A 41 11.08 40.38 23.40
C ASN A 41 10.60 40.51 21.94
N ALA A 42 11.50 40.38 20.96
CA ALA A 42 11.13 40.32 19.54
C ALA A 42 10.56 38.94 19.16
N VAL A 43 11.10 37.86 19.71
CA VAL A 43 10.60 36.48 19.50
C VAL A 43 9.22 36.30 20.14
N ASN A 44 9.01 36.77 21.38
CA ASN A 44 7.70 36.69 22.04
C ASN A 44 6.61 37.52 21.32
N ASN A 45 6.97 38.64 20.70
CA ASN A 45 6.04 39.46 19.90
C ASN A 45 5.80 38.92 18.48
N TYR A 46 6.73 38.10 17.94
CA TYR A 46 6.54 37.42 16.65
C TYR A 46 5.69 36.15 16.79
N GLU A 47 5.83 35.41 17.91
CA GLU A 47 5.03 34.23 18.22
C GLU A 47 3.55 34.56 18.47
N GLN A 48 3.23 35.73 19.03
CA GLN A 48 1.83 36.16 19.20
C GLN A 48 1.17 36.72 17.93
N LYS A 49 1.95 37.19 16.95
CA LYS A 49 1.42 37.79 15.70
C LYS A 49 1.37 36.84 14.51
N ASN A 50 2.02 35.69 14.58
CA ASN A 50 1.99 34.67 13.54
C ASN A 50 1.72 33.29 14.16
N ILE A 51 0.53 33.09 14.73
CA ILE A 51 0.02 31.74 14.93
C ILE A 51 -0.02 31.11 13.54
N PRO A 52 0.76 30.04 13.27
CA PRO A 52 0.72 29.37 11.98
C PRO A 52 -0.73 28.99 11.65
N LYS A 53 -1.21 29.31 10.44
CA LYS A 53 -2.60 29.05 9.99
C LYS A 53 -3.02 27.58 10.14
N TYR A 54 -2.09 26.68 10.42
CA TYR A 54 -2.32 25.24 10.61
C TYR A 54 -2.90 24.89 11.99
N LEU A 55 -2.71 25.75 13.01
CA LEU A 55 -3.29 25.57 14.35
C LEU A 55 -4.81 25.75 14.39
N THR A 56 -5.43 26.27 13.31
CA THR A 56 -6.89 26.42 13.23
C THR A 56 -7.64 25.10 12.97
N HIS A 57 -6.93 23.99 12.82
CA HIS A 57 -7.53 22.67 12.53
C HIS A 57 -7.54 21.69 13.71
N ILE A 58 -6.92 22.04 14.82
CA ILE A 58 -7.08 21.31 16.09
C ILE A 58 -8.27 21.96 16.80
N PRO A 59 -9.35 21.21 17.12
CA PRO A 59 -10.48 21.77 17.83
C PRO A 59 -10.02 22.44 19.13
N SER A 60 -10.44 23.68 19.36
CA SER A 60 -10.02 24.49 20.51
C SER A 60 -10.42 23.90 21.87
N ASN A 61 -11.29 22.90 21.87
CA ASN A 61 -11.75 22.18 23.05
C ASN A 61 -10.91 20.94 23.41
N ILE A 62 -9.83 20.65 22.67
CA ILE A 62 -8.98 19.48 22.92
C ILE A 62 -7.63 19.92 23.48
N GLU A 63 -7.37 19.57 24.74
CA GLU A 63 -6.08 19.81 25.37
C GLU A 63 -5.03 18.79 24.89
N LEU A 64 -4.04 19.30 24.17
CA LEU A 64 -2.87 18.53 23.72
C LEU A 64 -1.63 18.92 24.51
N THR A 65 -0.82 17.92 24.86
CA THR A 65 0.53 18.13 25.41
C THR A 65 1.44 18.74 24.34
N SER A 66 2.59 19.31 24.74
CA SER A 66 3.55 19.90 23.80
C SER A 66 4.04 18.91 22.72
N MET A 67 4.17 17.63 23.07
CA MET A 67 4.59 16.59 22.13
C MET A 67 3.47 16.24 21.13
N GLU A 68 2.22 16.20 21.59
CA GLU A 68 1.05 15.94 20.73
C GLU A 68 0.78 17.11 19.79
N LYS A 69 0.94 18.35 20.26
CA LYS A 69 0.84 19.56 19.42
C LYS A 69 1.87 19.54 18.30
N ARG A 70 3.14 19.29 18.65
CA ARG A 70 4.23 19.19 17.67
C ARG A 70 3.94 18.11 16.63
N LEU A 71 3.52 16.92 17.05
CA LEU A 71 3.13 15.85 16.11
C LEU A 71 2.03 16.32 15.13
N MET A 72 1.00 17.01 15.62
CA MET A 72 -0.08 17.47 14.75
C MET A 72 0.38 18.59 13.81
N GLU A 73 1.21 19.53 14.28
CA GLU A 73 1.83 20.57 13.45
C GLU A 73 2.64 19.94 12.31
N ASP A 74 3.49 18.96 12.64
CA ASP A 74 4.30 18.23 11.66
C ASP A 74 3.42 17.53 10.61
N LEU A 75 2.34 16.88 11.03
CA LEU A 75 1.40 16.20 10.10
C LEU A 75 0.66 17.16 9.17
N TYR A 76 0.46 18.41 9.57
CA TYR A 76 -0.27 19.43 8.80
C TYR A 76 0.61 20.18 7.82
N ASP A 77 1.82 20.53 8.22
CA ASP A 77 2.82 21.16 7.34
C ASP A 77 3.21 20.21 6.19
N GLU A 78 3.08 18.91 6.39
CA GLU A 78 3.48 17.86 5.45
C GLU A 78 2.36 17.35 4.53
N LYS A 79 1.39 18.20 4.14
CA LYS A 79 0.50 17.89 3.00
C LYS A 79 1.27 17.54 1.70
N GLU A 80 2.57 17.85 1.62
CA GLU A 80 3.47 17.49 0.52
C GLU A 80 4.64 16.53 0.86
N LEU A 81 4.68 15.91 2.05
CA LEU A 81 5.81 15.06 2.44
C LEU A 81 5.43 13.62 2.74
N PHE A 82 5.42 12.80 1.70
CA PHE A 82 5.49 11.35 1.82
C PHE A 82 6.81 10.84 2.47
N LEU A 83 7.78 11.72 2.81
CA LEU A 83 9.22 11.39 2.77
C LEU A 83 10.17 12.07 3.78
N LYS A 84 9.76 12.63 4.93
CA LYS A 84 10.76 12.92 5.97
C LYS A 84 11.04 11.66 6.79
N THR A 85 12.06 10.94 6.32
CA THR A 85 12.93 9.98 7.01
C THR A 85 13.55 10.52 8.32
N SER A 86 13.05 11.62 8.87
CA SER A 86 13.68 12.40 9.93
C SER A 86 12.96 12.32 11.27
N TYR A 87 11.72 11.80 11.32
CA TYR A 87 11.06 11.56 12.60
C TYR A 87 11.53 10.21 13.18
N PRO A 88 11.91 10.14 14.46
CA PRO A 88 12.25 8.87 15.08
C PRO A 88 11.01 7.97 15.10
N HIS A 89 11.03 6.97 14.24
CA HIS A 89 10.02 5.92 14.18
C HIS A 89 10.20 5.05 15.43
N SER A 90 9.48 5.39 16.50
CA SER A 90 9.65 4.81 17.83
C SER A 90 8.32 4.41 18.47
N GLN A 91 8.39 3.60 19.53
CA GLN A 91 7.21 3.23 20.33
C GLN A 91 6.53 4.47 20.90
N GLN A 92 7.34 5.44 21.37
CA GLN A 92 6.82 6.67 21.97
C GLN A 92 6.02 7.48 20.96
N THR A 93 6.50 7.64 19.74
CA THR A 93 5.77 8.35 18.67
C THR A 93 4.49 7.64 18.25
N LEU A 94 4.48 6.30 18.22
CA LEU A 94 3.26 5.53 17.98
C LEU A 94 2.24 5.78 19.11
N ILE A 95 2.68 5.68 20.37
CA ILE A 95 1.84 5.93 21.54
C ILE A 95 1.30 7.36 21.54
N THR A 96 2.11 8.36 21.19
CA THR A 96 1.66 9.77 21.08
C THR A 96 0.58 9.90 20.00
N ALA A 97 0.79 9.35 18.81
CA ALA A 97 -0.23 9.39 17.75
C ALA A 97 -1.56 8.74 18.19
N ILE A 98 -1.47 7.61 18.90
CA ILE A 98 -2.65 6.92 19.42
C ILE A 98 -3.39 7.74 20.48
N LYS A 99 -2.67 8.40 21.39
CA LYS A 99 -3.29 9.29 22.39
C LYS A 99 -4.04 10.44 21.72
N VAL A 100 -3.51 10.98 20.62
CA VAL A 100 -4.23 12.01 19.85
C VAL A 100 -5.48 11.42 19.21
N ILE A 101 -5.41 10.25 18.59
CA ILE A 101 -6.62 9.57 18.05
C ILE A 101 -7.69 9.41 19.14
N ASP A 102 -7.29 8.92 20.32
CA ASP A 102 -8.22 8.69 21.43
C ASP A 102 -8.90 9.98 21.93
N LYS A 103 -8.27 11.15 21.79
CA LYS A 103 -8.88 12.46 22.10
C LYS A 103 -9.80 12.96 20.99
N LEU A 104 -9.44 12.70 19.74
CA LEU A 104 -10.17 13.21 18.58
C LEU A 104 -11.42 12.37 18.23
N ILE A 105 -11.42 11.09 18.62
CA ILE A 105 -12.47 10.13 18.26
C ILE A 105 -13.81 10.40 18.98
N ASP A 106 -13.83 11.25 19.99
CA ASP A 106 -15.05 11.65 20.71
C ASP A 106 -15.97 12.55 19.85
N ASP A 107 -15.40 13.29 18.89
CA ASP A 107 -16.16 14.02 17.87
C ASP A 107 -15.58 13.73 16.47
N PRO A 108 -15.79 12.50 15.96
CA PRO A 108 -15.08 12.00 14.80
C PRO A 108 -15.50 12.72 13.51
N ALA A 109 -16.74 13.21 13.44
CA ALA A 109 -17.23 13.96 12.29
C ALA A 109 -16.50 15.30 12.12
N LYS A 110 -16.24 16.03 13.22
CA LYS A 110 -15.42 17.27 13.16
C LYS A 110 -13.94 16.98 12.94
N ASN A 111 -13.47 15.80 13.33
CA ASN A 111 -12.05 15.43 13.32
C ASN A 111 -11.63 14.49 12.19
N ILE A 112 -12.51 14.23 11.22
CA ILE A 112 -12.31 13.21 10.18
C ILE A 112 -10.99 13.35 9.40
N LYS A 113 -10.57 14.59 9.12
CA LYS A 113 -9.29 14.90 8.45
C LYS A 113 -8.09 14.60 9.34
N ASN A 114 -8.15 14.98 10.62
CA ASN A 114 -7.12 14.68 11.61
C ASN A 114 -6.96 13.16 11.79
N LEU A 115 -8.08 12.45 11.95
CA LEU A 115 -8.10 11.00 12.08
C LEU A 115 -7.53 10.30 10.84
N SER A 116 -7.78 10.84 9.65
CA SER A 116 -7.21 10.34 8.39
C SER A 116 -5.69 10.50 8.34
N LEU A 117 -5.17 11.66 8.74
CA LEU A 117 -3.73 11.94 8.80
C LEU A 117 -3.02 11.03 9.81
N LEU A 118 -3.58 10.91 11.02
CA LEU A 118 -3.04 10.05 12.07
C LEU A 118 -3.04 8.57 11.67
N SER A 119 -4.10 8.10 11.02
CA SER A 119 -4.16 6.73 10.49
C SER A 119 -3.07 6.49 9.44
N LYS A 120 -2.87 7.44 8.51
CA LYS A 120 -1.79 7.36 7.52
C LYS A 120 -0.39 7.38 8.16
N TYR A 121 -0.22 8.14 9.23
CA TYR A 121 1.02 8.15 10.01
C TYR A 121 1.28 6.78 10.66
N ILE A 122 0.26 6.15 11.24
CA ILE A 122 0.35 4.79 11.79
C ILE A 122 0.72 3.78 10.70
N GLU A 123 0.12 3.85 9.50
CA GLU A 123 0.52 3.04 8.35
C GLU A 123 2.02 3.18 8.07
N SER A 124 2.53 4.41 7.96
CA SER A 124 3.95 4.68 7.71
C SER A 124 4.86 4.12 8.81
N LEU A 125 4.46 4.23 10.08
CA LEU A 125 5.19 3.66 11.21
C LEU A 125 5.35 2.13 11.07
N TYR A 126 4.26 1.41 10.82
CA TYR A 126 4.30 -0.04 10.65
C TYR A 126 5.06 -0.48 9.39
N ARG A 127 5.09 0.33 8.32
CA ARG A 127 5.91 0.02 7.14
C ARG A 127 7.42 0.04 7.44
N ARG A 128 7.87 0.96 8.30
CA ARG A 128 9.29 1.27 8.51
C ARG A 128 9.91 0.58 9.72
N ILE A 129 9.12 0.21 10.72
CA ILE A 129 9.63 -0.40 11.95
C ILE A 129 9.33 -1.89 11.97
N ASN A 130 10.29 -2.68 12.48
CA ASN A 130 9.99 -4.03 12.90
C ASN A 130 9.27 -4.04 14.27
N THR A 131 7.93 -4.11 14.25
CA THR A 131 7.10 -4.13 15.46
C THR A 131 6.85 -5.55 16.01
N SER A 132 7.56 -6.56 15.49
CA SER A 132 7.40 -7.96 15.93
C SER A 132 8.12 -8.29 17.23
N ALA A 133 9.00 -7.41 17.72
CA ALA A 133 9.73 -7.62 18.96
C ALA A 133 8.79 -7.52 20.18
N PRO A 134 8.97 -8.34 21.24
CA PRO A 134 8.09 -8.35 22.42
C PRO A 134 7.90 -6.98 23.09
N SER A 135 8.90 -6.10 23.01
CA SER A 135 8.82 -4.73 23.52
C SER A 135 7.69 -3.91 22.89
N TRP A 136 7.22 -4.26 21.68
CA TRP A 136 6.16 -3.56 20.98
C TRP A 136 4.75 -4.03 21.35
N ASN A 137 4.60 -5.13 22.09
CA ASN A 137 3.30 -5.73 22.38
C ASN A 137 2.30 -4.75 23.02
N ALA A 138 2.76 -3.93 23.97
CA ALA A 138 1.93 -2.91 24.60
C ALA A 138 1.48 -1.84 23.61
N ALA A 139 2.42 -1.29 22.82
CA ALA A 139 2.13 -0.28 21.81
C ALA A 139 1.19 -0.81 20.71
N ASN A 140 1.40 -2.05 20.25
CA ASN A 140 0.55 -2.72 19.27
C ASN A 140 -0.87 -2.96 19.81
N THR A 141 -0.99 -3.35 21.09
CA THR A 141 -2.29 -3.55 21.74
C THR A 141 -3.07 -2.24 21.83
N ILE A 142 -2.39 -1.15 22.22
CA ILE A 142 -3.00 0.18 22.29
C ILE A 142 -3.39 0.68 20.89
N ALA A 143 -2.52 0.49 19.89
CA ALA A 143 -2.80 0.84 18.50
C ALA A 143 -4.04 0.12 17.97
N SER A 144 -4.13 -1.18 18.22
CA SER A 144 -5.27 -2.00 17.78
C SER A 144 -6.58 -1.52 18.37
N LYS A 145 -6.60 -1.15 19.66
CA LYS A 145 -7.82 -0.61 20.32
C LYS A 145 -8.24 0.74 19.74
N SER A 146 -7.31 1.64 19.44
CA SER A 146 -7.66 2.96 18.90
C SER A 146 -8.05 2.89 17.43
N LEU A 147 -7.42 2.01 16.63
CA LEU A 147 -7.88 1.70 15.28
C LEU A 147 -9.28 1.05 15.32
N GLN A 148 -9.61 0.25 16.34
CA GLN A 148 -10.97 -0.27 16.51
C GLN A 148 -11.99 0.83 16.75
N LYS A 149 -11.68 1.86 17.54
CA LYS A 149 -12.61 2.98 17.74
C LYS A 149 -12.93 3.70 16.42
N ILE A 150 -11.93 3.87 15.55
CA ILE A 150 -12.13 4.40 14.19
C ILE A 150 -13.00 3.44 13.36
N GLY A 151 -12.72 2.14 13.40
CA GLY A 151 -13.51 1.10 12.74
C GLY A 151 -14.98 1.14 13.15
N ASN A 152 -15.26 1.19 14.45
CA ASN A 152 -16.61 1.30 15.01
C ASN A 152 -17.33 2.55 14.49
N TYR A 153 -16.66 3.71 14.49
CA TYR A 153 -17.22 4.94 13.94
C TYR A 153 -17.56 4.81 12.45
N LEU A 154 -16.63 4.28 11.65
CA LEU A 154 -16.85 4.05 10.22
C LEU A 154 -18.04 3.11 10.00
N SER A 155 -18.05 1.97 10.68
CA SER A 155 -19.12 0.95 10.65
C SER A 155 -20.49 1.54 10.96
N GLN A 156 -20.62 2.31 12.05
CA GLN A 156 -21.86 2.99 12.39
C GLN A 156 -22.27 4.02 11.35
N THR A 157 -21.31 4.80 10.84
CA THR A 157 -21.57 5.81 9.82
C THR A 157 -22.07 5.17 8.53
N TYR A 158 -21.41 4.12 8.04
CA TYR A 158 -21.82 3.37 6.85
C TYR A 158 -23.18 2.68 7.02
N LYS A 159 -23.52 2.18 8.21
CA LYS A 159 -24.87 1.65 8.52
C LYS A 159 -25.96 2.71 8.40
N SER A 160 -25.64 3.96 8.77
CA SER A 160 -26.57 5.08 8.74
C SER A 160 -26.72 5.72 7.36
N LEU A 161 -25.80 5.47 6.43
CA LEU A 161 -25.87 6.01 5.08
C LEU A 161 -27.05 5.39 4.31
N PRO A 162 -27.79 6.19 3.52
CA PRO A 162 -28.81 5.68 2.62
C PRO A 162 -28.23 4.59 1.70
N GLN A 163 -28.90 3.43 1.66
CA GLN A 163 -28.40 2.26 0.91
C GLN A 163 -28.33 2.46 -0.61
N LEU A 164 -28.96 3.50 -1.18
CA LEU A 164 -29.21 3.59 -2.63
C LEU A 164 -29.08 4.98 -3.27
N SER A 165 -28.51 6.03 -2.65
CA SER A 165 -28.55 7.36 -3.32
C SER A 165 -27.44 8.37 -3.02
N SER A 166 -26.67 8.23 -1.94
CA SER A 166 -25.61 9.20 -1.62
C SER A 166 -24.25 8.53 -1.60
N GLU A 167 -23.39 8.94 -2.53
CA GLU A 167 -21.96 8.67 -2.46
C GLU A 167 -21.43 9.15 -1.10
N PRO A 168 -20.66 8.33 -0.37
CA PRO A 168 -20.08 8.78 0.88
C PRO A 168 -19.26 10.04 0.64
N ASN A 169 -19.30 10.98 1.60
CA ASN A 169 -18.44 12.15 1.53
C ASN A 169 -16.97 11.72 1.38
N LYS A 170 -16.22 12.40 0.50
CA LYS A 170 -14.80 12.21 0.26
C LYS A 170 -13.95 12.10 1.53
N ASP A 171 -14.26 12.87 2.57
CA ASP A 171 -13.56 12.79 3.85
C ASP A 171 -13.76 11.44 4.55
N LEU A 172 -14.96 10.86 4.47
CA LEU A 172 -15.27 9.52 5.00
C LEU A 172 -14.58 8.42 4.19
N LEU A 173 -14.57 8.55 2.85
CA LEU A 173 -13.80 7.66 1.99
C LEU A 173 -12.32 7.73 2.34
N LYS A 174 -11.77 8.93 2.56
CA LYS A 174 -10.36 9.09 2.90
C LYS A 174 -10.00 8.51 4.26
N LEU A 175 -10.85 8.70 5.26
CA LEU A 175 -10.66 8.07 6.58
C LEU A 175 -10.69 6.55 6.46
N THR A 176 -11.63 6.00 5.69
CA THR A 176 -11.72 4.57 5.42
C THR A 176 -10.44 4.05 4.76
N GLU A 177 -9.94 4.77 3.74
CA GLU A 177 -8.69 4.43 3.05
C GLU A 177 -7.53 4.29 4.03
N CYS A 178 -7.30 5.34 4.82
CA CYS A 178 -6.18 5.42 5.75
C CYS A 178 -6.33 4.40 6.89
N TRP A 179 -7.54 4.19 7.40
CA TRP A 179 -7.82 3.22 8.46
C TRP A 179 -7.56 1.78 7.99
N VAL A 180 -8.06 1.40 6.81
CA VAL A 180 -7.82 0.07 6.24
C VAL A 180 -6.33 -0.12 6.00
N ALA A 181 -5.63 0.89 5.48
CA ALA A 181 -4.20 0.83 5.24
C ALA A 181 -3.38 0.60 6.52
N ALA A 182 -3.68 1.40 7.57
CA ALA A 182 -3.04 1.27 8.88
C ALA A 182 -3.29 -0.11 9.50
N THR A 183 -4.53 -0.59 9.41
CA THR A 183 -4.92 -1.92 9.90
C THR A 183 -4.22 -3.03 9.13
N THR A 184 -4.06 -2.87 7.81
CA THR A 184 -3.36 -3.84 6.94
C THR A 184 -1.89 -3.97 7.34
N GLU A 185 -1.17 -2.85 7.46
CA GLU A 185 0.24 -2.88 7.83
C GLU A 185 0.45 -3.38 9.26
N MET A 186 -0.44 -3.02 10.19
CA MET A 186 -0.42 -3.57 11.55
C MET A 186 -0.61 -5.09 11.54
N SER A 187 -1.59 -5.60 10.81
CA SER A 187 -1.83 -7.04 10.67
C SER A 187 -0.66 -7.78 10.04
N ARG A 188 -0.05 -7.19 9.00
CA ARG A 188 1.13 -7.75 8.33
C ARG A 188 2.34 -7.91 9.26
N LYS A 189 2.52 -6.99 10.21
CA LYS A 189 3.65 -7.01 11.15
C LYS A 189 3.38 -7.81 12.43
N ASN A 190 2.12 -7.95 12.84
CA ASN A 190 1.74 -8.66 14.06
C ASN A 190 1.50 -10.15 13.77
N GLY A 191 2.58 -10.94 13.84
CA GLY A 191 2.57 -12.38 13.55
C GLY A 191 1.71 -13.26 14.47
N THR A 192 1.11 -12.71 15.53
CA THR A 192 0.26 -13.40 16.50
C THR A 192 -1.23 -13.43 16.17
N GLY A 193 -1.66 -12.83 15.04
CA GLY A 193 -2.92 -13.19 14.36
C GLY A 193 -4.24 -12.89 15.10
N ASN A 194 -4.28 -11.88 15.99
CA ASN A 194 -5.46 -11.60 16.83
C ASN A 194 -6.06 -10.19 16.66
N ASN A 195 -5.62 -9.38 15.68
CA ASN A 195 -6.04 -7.98 15.60
C ASN A 195 -7.24 -7.74 14.66
N LEU A 196 -7.59 -8.69 13.77
CA LEU A 196 -8.69 -8.48 12.84
C LEU A 196 -10.05 -8.88 13.43
N ILE A 197 -10.15 -9.84 14.35
CA ILE A 197 -11.38 -10.21 15.08
C ILE A 197 -12.04 -8.97 15.65
N ILE A 198 -11.21 -8.10 16.24
CA ILE A 198 -11.61 -6.87 16.92
C ILE A 198 -12.30 -5.90 15.94
N ASN A 199 -11.89 -5.90 14.67
CA ASN A 199 -12.37 -5.00 13.62
C ASN A 199 -13.25 -5.69 12.56
N TYR A 200 -13.43 -7.01 12.65
CA TYR A 200 -14.03 -7.78 11.56
C TYR A 200 -15.48 -7.40 11.33
N SER A 201 -16.25 -7.18 12.39
CA SER A 201 -17.63 -6.71 12.29
C SER A 201 -17.75 -5.37 11.57
N ASP A 202 -16.73 -4.52 11.71
CA ASP A 202 -16.67 -3.22 11.05
C ASP A 202 -16.30 -3.38 9.59
N ILE A 203 -15.30 -4.22 9.29
CA ILE A 203 -14.92 -4.58 7.92
C ILE A 203 -16.10 -5.19 7.16
N ASP A 204 -16.82 -6.15 7.76
CA ASP A 204 -18.00 -6.78 7.16
C ASP A 204 -19.10 -5.75 6.88
N THR A 205 -19.37 -4.86 7.83
CA THR A 205 -20.34 -3.77 7.67
C THR A 205 -19.97 -2.86 6.50
N ILE A 206 -18.72 -2.41 6.44
CA ILE A 206 -18.23 -1.53 5.39
C ILE A 206 -18.28 -2.28 4.04
N LEU A 207 -17.82 -3.52 3.99
CA LEU A 207 -17.83 -4.33 2.78
C LEU A 207 -19.25 -4.49 2.21
N ARG A 208 -20.25 -4.77 3.05
CA ARG A 208 -21.65 -4.85 2.63
C ARG A 208 -22.14 -3.54 2.01
N TYR A 209 -21.81 -2.40 2.62
CA TYR A 209 -22.18 -1.10 2.06
C TYR A 209 -21.57 -0.90 0.67
N TYR A 210 -20.30 -1.23 0.50
CA TYR A 210 -19.61 -1.08 -0.79
C TYR A 210 -20.28 -1.92 -1.87
N VAL A 211 -20.65 -3.16 -1.58
CA VAL A 211 -21.31 -4.06 -2.53
C VAL A 211 -22.69 -3.59 -2.95
N LEU A 212 -23.48 -3.10 -1.98
CA LEU A 212 -24.83 -2.61 -2.26
C LEU A 212 -24.80 -1.39 -3.19
N ASN A 213 -23.74 -0.58 -3.12
CA ASN A 213 -23.61 0.67 -3.88
C ASN A 213 -22.66 0.55 -5.10
N GLN A 214 -22.17 -0.65 -5.39
CA GLN A 214 -21.06 -0.86 -6.31
C GLN A 214 -21.35 -0.40 -7.75
N GLU A 215 -22.56 -0.62 -8.26
CA GLU A 215 -22.99 -0.23 -9.62
C GLU A 215 -22.84 1.28 -9.87
N LYS A 216 -23.02 2.08 -8.82
CA LYS A 216 -22.92 3.54 -8.91
C LYS A 216 -21.47 4.01 -8.70
N LEU A 217 -20.72 3.30 -7.86
CA LEU A 217 -19.49 3.82 -7.27
C LEU A 217 -18.20 3.22 -7.87
N LEU A 218 -18.26 2.17 -8.68
CA LEU A 218 -17.06 1.64 -9.37
C LEU A 218 -16.37 2.66 -10.29
N LYS A 219 -17.09 3.68 -10.75
CA LYS A 219 -16.54 4.79 -11.55
C LYS A 219 -15.86 5.86 -10.69
N ASN A 220 -16.03 5.80 -9.36
CA ASN A 220 -15.39 6.71 -8.42
C ASN A 220 -14.04 6.14 -7.99
N TYR A 221 -12.97 6.93 -8.18
CA TYR A 221 -11.61 6.55 -7.82
C TYR A 221 -11.43 6.26 -6.32
N ASP A 222 -11.93 7.14 -5.45
CA ASP A 222 -11.76 7.04 -4.00
C ASP A 222 -12.48 5.79 -3.46
N PHE A 223 -13.69 5.52 -3.97
CA PHE A 223 -14.41 4.29 -3.68
C PHE A 223 -13.63 3.05 -4.14
N SER A 224 -13.08 3.11 -5.34
CA SER A 224 -12.35 2.02 -5.96
C SER A 224 -11.09 1.64 -5.17
N VAL A 225 -10.32 2.64 -4.75
CA VAL A 225 -9.12 2.43 -3.93
C VAL A 225 -9.50 1.76 -2.60
N ASN A 226 -10.58 2.21 -1.97
CA ASN A 226 -11.04 1.65 -0.70
C ASN A 226 -11.45 0.18 -0.81
N LEU A 227 -12.26 -0.18 -1.82
CA LEU A 227 -12.66 -1.56 -2.03
C LEU A 227 -11.43 -2.46 -2.19
N GLY A 228 -10.49 -2.08 -3.07
CA GLY A 228 -9.27 -2.87 -3.25
C GLY A 228 -8.42 -2.98 -1.99
N ARG A 229 -8.32 -1.93 -1.18
CA ARG A 229 -7.62 -1.99 0.12
C ARG A 229 -8.32 -2.93 1.10
N ILE A 230 -9.65 -2.94 1.16
CA ILE A 230 -10.41 -3.86 2.01
C ILE A 230 -10.18 -5.31 1.58
N LEU A 231 -10.24 -5.58 0.27
CA LEU A 231 -9.97 -6.91 -0.29
C LEU A 231 -8.54 -7.37 -0.02
N ASN A 232 -7.56 -6.46 -0.13
CA ASN A 232 -6.18 -6.75 0.22
C ASN A 232 -6.03 -7.04 1.72
N LEU A 233 -6.70 -6.30 2.60
CA LEU A 233 -6.70 -6.55 4.04
C LEU A 233 -7.16 -7.99 4.36
N LEU A 234 -8.22 -8.46 3.70
CA LEU A 234 -8.71 -9.83 3.86
C LEU A 234 -7.64 -10.87 3.47
N CYS A 235 -6.79 -10.58 2.48
CA CYS A 235 -5.72 -11.48 2.05
C CYS A 235 -4.58 -11.62 3.07
N TYR A 236 -4.49 -10.72 4.06
CA TYR A 236 -3.51 -10.80 5.14
C TYR A 236 -4.04 -11.55 6.37
N ILE A 237 -5.26 -12.09 6.33
CA ILE A 237 -5.78 -12.94 7.40
C ILE A 237 -5.02 -14.28 7.38
N ARG A 238 -4.17 -14.50 8.36
CA ARG A 238 -3.35 -15.72 8.41
C ARG A 238 -4.25 -16.96 8.59
N PRO A 239 -4.16 -18.00 7.73
CA PRO A 239 -4.89 -19.25 7.92
C PRO A 239 -4.58 -19.92 9.27
N GLY A 240 -5.59 -20.56 9.87
CA GLY A 240 -5.48 -21.26 11.16
C GLY A 240 -5.58 -20.36 12.40
N THR A 241 -5.74 -19.03 12.24
CA THR A 241 -6.03 -18.11 13.34
C THR A 241 -7.53 -17.99 13.61
N LEU A 242 -7.90 -17.40 14.74
CA LEU A 242 -9.30 -17.08 15.06
C LEU A 242 -9.89 -16.06 14.06
N ASP A 243 -9.08 -15.13 13.51
CA ASP A 243 -9.47 -14.24 12.41
C ASP A 243 -9.94 -15.05 11.18
N SER A 244 -9.18 -16.10 10.83
CA SER A 244 -9.50 -16.95 9.67
C SER A 244 -10.73 -17.82 9.89
N GLN A 245 -11.03 -18.22 11.13
CA GLN A 245 -12.27 -18.94 11.47
C GLN A 245 -13.49 -18.04 11.29
N LEU A 246 -13.36 -16.77 11.64
CA LEU A 246 -14.42 -15.79 11.44
C LEU A 246 -14.64 -15.49 9.95
N LEU A 247 -13.57 -15.40 9.17
CA LEU A 247 -13.64 -15.31 7.71
C LEU A 247 -14.38 -16.51 7.12
N SER A 248 -14.01 -17.72 7.54
CA SER A 248 -14.64 -18.98 7.13
C SER A 248 -16.15 -18.99 7.43
N LYS A 249 -16.55 -18.56 8.64
CA LYS A 249 -17.95 -18.48 9.06
C LYS A 249 -18.80 -17.53 8.20
N ASN A 250 -18.20 -16.48 7.67
CA ASN A 250 -18.89 -15.45 6.88
C ASN A 250 -18.58 -15.54 5.38
N LYS A 251 -17.93 -16.63 4.93
CA LYS A 251 -17.42 -16.75 3.56
C LYS A 251 -18.49 -16.58 2.49
N GLU A 252 -19.72 -17.04 2.72
CA GLU A 252 -20.79 -16.96 1.71
C GLU A 252 -21.15 -15.51 1.33
N ILE A 253 -21.15 -14.60 2.31
CA ILE A 253 -21.42 -13.19 2.09
C ILE A 253 -20.25 -12.55 1.33
N ILE A 254 -19.02 -12.90 1.69
CA ILE A 254 -17.82 -12.40 1.03
C ILE A 254 -17.71 -12.96 -0.40
N GLU A 255 -17.99 -14.24 -0.61
CA GLU A 255 -18.06 -14.87 -1.93
C GLU A 255 -19.07 -14.15 -2.82
N SER A 256 -20.30 -13.93 -2.34
CA SER A 256 -21.34 -13.20 -3.07
C SER A 256 -20.87 -11.80 -3.49
N THR A 257 -20.24 -11.10 -2.56
CA THR A 257 -19.58 -9.79 -2.77
C THR A 257 -18.53 -9.84 -3.88
N LEU A 258 -17.63 -10.82 -3.81
CA LEU A 258 -16.53 -10.98 -4.75
C LEU A 258 -17.04 -11.32 -6.15
N PHE A 259 -18.02 -12.22 -6.28
CA PHE A 259 -18.59 -12.57 -7.57
C PHE A 259 -19.31 -11.39 -8.23
N LYS A 260 -20.07 -10.60 -7.46
CA LYS A 260 -20.68 -9.36 -7.97
C LYS A 260 -19.61 -8.38 -8.46
N THR A 261 -18.53 -8.23 -7.69
CA THR A 261 -17.39 -7.37 -8.07
C THR A 261 -16.71 -7.81 -9.35
N ILE A 262 -16.47 -9.11 -9.50
CA ILE A 262 -15.85 -9.69 -10.70
C ILE A 262 -16.74 -9.45 -11.93
N SER A 263 -18.04 -9.76 -11.85
CA SER A 263 -18.97 -9.56 -12.98
C SER A 263 -18.96 -8.11 -13.46
N GLN A 264 -19.14 -7.16 -12.54
CA GLN A 264 -19.20 -5.74 -12.86
C GLN A 264 -17.86 -5.19 -13.36
N SER A 265 -16.75 -5.67 -12.80
CA SER A 265 -15.42 -5.27 -13.27
C SER A 265 -15.20 -5.67 -14.73
N LEU A 266 -15.63 -6.86 -15.11
CA LEU A 266 -15.53 -7.34 -16.48
C LEU A 266 -16.47 -6.57 -17.43
N GLU A 267 -17.70 -6.28 -17.00
CA GLU A 267 -18.67 -5.50 -17.77
C GLU A 267 -18.16 -4.08 -18.07
N ILE A 268 -17.62 -3.38 -17.06
CA ILE A 268 -17.13 -2.00 -17.22
C ILE A 268 -15.88 -1.93 -18.10
N VAL A 269 -14.98 -2.91 -18.01
CA VAL A 269 -13.75 -2.93 -18.84
C VAL A 269 -14.09 -3.18 -20.31
N ASP A 270 -15.12 -3.98 -20.59
CA ASP A 270 -15.60 -4.17 -21.95
C ASP A 270 -16.16 -2.86 -22.55
N GLU A 271 -16.76 -2.01 -21.71
CA GLU A 271 -17.33 -0.72 -22.13
C GLU A 271 -16.30 0.42 -22.27
N LYS A 272 -15.15 0.39 -21.57
CA LYS A 272 -14.18 1.53 -21.50
C LYS A 272 -12.73 1.13 -21.22
N LYS A 273 -11.77 1.96 -21.64
CA LYS A 273 -10.33 1.89 -21.29
C LYS A 273 -10.00 2.32 -19.84
N ASP A 274 -10.88 2.06 -18.88
CA ASP A 274 -10.58 2.36 -17.47
C ASP A 274 -9.74 1.23 -16.85
N THR A 275 -8.72 1.60 -16.08
CA THR A 275 -7.81 0.65 -15.41
C THR A 275 -8.29 0.24 -14.01
N PHE A 276 -9.24 0.98 -13.42
CA PHE A 276 -9.73 0.68 -12.07
C PHE A 276 -10.50 -0.63 -11.95
N PRO A 277 -11.40 -1.00 -12.88
CA PRO A 277 -12.09 -2.28 -12.73
C PRO A 277 -11.15 -3.48 -12.91
N LEU A 278 -10.05 -3.34 -13.67
CA LEU A 278 -9.00 -4.37 -13.72
C LEU A 278 -8.28 -4.55 -12.37
N TYR A 279 -8.06 -3.47 -11.62
CA TYR A 279 -7.50 -3.56 -10.27
C TYR A 279 -8.45 -4.32 -9.32
N HIS A 280 -9.76 -4.05 -9.39
CA HIS A 280 -10.75 -4.79 -8.58
C HIS A 280 -10.87 -6.24 -8.96
N LEU A 281 -10.89 -6.56 -10.25
CA LEU A 281 -10.86 -7.93 -10.72
C LEU A 281 -9.70 -8.70 -10.08
N ARG A 282 -8.49 -8.12 -10.11
CA ARG A 282 -7.30 -8.74 -9.51
C ARG A 282 -7.41 -8.90 -8.00
N CYS A 283 -7.81 -7.85 -7.28
CA CYS A 283 -8.01 -7.92 -5.83
C CYS A 283 -9.04 -9.00 -5.47
N SER A 284 -10.18 -9.06 -6.18
CA SER A 284 -11.21 -10.06 -5.92
C SER A 284 -10.76 -11.48 -6.20
N MET A 285 -10.03 -11.71 -7.30
CA MET A 285 -9.46 -13.02 -7.62
C MET A 285 -8.43 -13.46 -6.57
N ASN A 286 -7.60 -12.53 -6.08
CA ASN A 286 -6.66 -12.79 -4.98
C ASN A 286 -7.40 -13.17 -3.69
N THR A 287 -8.48 -12.46 -3.34
CA THR A 287 -9.28 -12.78 -2.16
C THR A 287 -9.98 -14.13 -2.28
N LEU A 288 -10.49 -14.51 -3.46
CA LEU A 288 -11.07 -15.84 -3.68
C LEU A 288 -10.03 -16.96 -3.49
N ALA A 289 -8.82 -16.80 -4.02
CA ALA A 289 -7.73 -17.76 -3.80
C ALA A 289 -7.39 -17.85 -2.30
N HIS A 290 -7.36 -16.72 -1.61
CA HIS A 290 -7.09 -16.67 -0.17
C HIS A 290 -8.17 -17.39 0.65
N ILE A 291 -9.46 -17.19 0.34
CA ILE A 291 -10.57 -17.91 1.00
C ILE A 291 -10.38 -19.43 0.87
N ILE A 292 -10.01 -19.92 -0.31
CA ILE A 292 -9.74 -21.36 -0.52
C ILE A 292 -8.59 -21.83 0.37
N ASN A 293 -7.52 -21.05 0.50
CA ASN A 293 -6.39 -21.39 1.36
C ASN A 293 -6.76 -21.36 2.86
N VAL A 294 -7.62 -20.44 3.29
CA VAL A 294 -8.19 -20.42 4.64
C VAL A 294 -9.05 -21.66 4.89
N GLU A 295 -9.93 -22.02 3.95
CA GLU A 295 -10.75 -23.23 4.06
C GLU A 295 -9.92 -24.51 4.06
N LYS A 296 -8.83 -24.56 3.31
CA LYS A 296 -7.91 -25.70 3.30
C LYS A 296 -7.31 -26.00 4.67
N ILE A 297 -7.07 -24.95 5.48
CA ILE A 297 -6.54 -25.08 6.83
C ILE A 297 -7.66 -25.30 7.85
N ASN A 298 -8.74 -24.53 7.78
CA ASN A 298 -9.80 -24.56 8.79
C ASN A 298 -10.77 -25.74 8.60
N ASN A 299 -10.98 -26.17 7.36
CA ASN A 299 -11.92 -27.22 6.96
C ASN A 299 -11.26 -28.20 5.97
N PRO A 300 -10.18 -28.91 6.36
CA PRO A 300 -9.33 -29.70 5.46
C PRO A 300 -10.05 -30.86 4.75
N ASN A 301 -11.20 -31.31 5.28
CA ASN A 301 -11.98 -32.39 4.69
C ASN A 301 -12.98 -31.91 3.64
N THR A 302 -13.30 -30.61 3.58
CA THR A 302 -14.38 -30.06 2.74
C THR A 302 -13.96 -28.85 1.91
N TRP A 303 -12.72 -28.37 2.03
CA TRP A 303 -12.25 -27.21 1.27
C TRP A 303 -12.37 -27.37 -0.24
N THR A 304 -12.26 -28.59 -0.77
CA THR A 304 -12.45 -28.88 -2.19
C THR A 304 -13.86 -28.55 -2.66
N LEU A 305 -14.89 -28.75 -1.81
CA LEU A 305 -16.26 -28.36 -2.13
C LEU A 305 -16.39 -26.83 -2.26
N THR A 306 -15.66 -26.08 -1.43
CA THR A 306 -15.62 -24.62 -1.52
C THR A 306 -14.91 -24.17 -2.80
N ARG A 307 -13.76 -24.78 -3.12
CA ARG A 307 -13.06 -24.54 -4.39
C ARG A 307 -13.97 -24.82 -5.59
N ASP A 308 -14.65 -25.97 -5.63
CA ASP A 308 -15.46 -26.38 -6.78
C ASP A 308 -16.68 -25.48 -6.98
N LYS A 309 -17.29 -25.01 -5.88
CA LYS A 309 -18.33 -23.98 -5.91
C LYS A 309 -17.81 -22.66 -6.48
N ILE A 310 -16.63 -22.20 -6.02
CA ILE A 310 -16.01 -20.97 -6.51
C ILE A 310 -15.68 -21.09 -8.00
N ASP A 311 -15.04 -22.19 -8.42
CA ASP A 311 -14.74 -22.47 -9.81
C ASP A 311 -16.01 -22.43 -10.66
N SER A 312 -17.08 -23.13 -10.25
CA SER A 312 -18.36 -23.15 -10.98
C SER A 312 -18.96 -21.75 -11.17
N ASN A 313 -18.90 -20.91 -10.14
CA ASN A 313 -19.37 -19.52 -10.22
C ASN A 313 -18.51 -18.68 -11.17
N LEU A 314 -17.18 -18.80 -11.10
CA LEU A 314 -16.27 -18.15 -12.05
C LEU A 314 -16.56 -18.59 -13.48
N GLN A 315 -16.77 -19.89 -13.72
CA GLN A 315 -17.14 -20.41 -15.03
C GLN A 315 -18.47 -19.86 -15.53
N SER A 316 -19.45 -19.63 -14.65
CA SER A 316 -20.71 -19.01 -15.03
C SER A 316 -20.50 -17.58 -15.53
N ILE A 317 -19.72 -16.77 -14.80
CA ILE A 317 -19.40 -15.38 -15.17
C ILE A 317 -18.60 -15.33 -16.48
N LEU A 318 -17.53 -16.13 -16.57
CA LEU A 318 -16.60 -16.12 -17.70
C LEU A 318 -17.20 -16.64 -19.01
N LYS A 319 -18.33 -17.36 -18.94
CA LYS A 319 -19.06 -17.86 -20.12
C LYS A 319 -19.41 -16.74 -21.10
N ASN A 320 -19.73 -15.55 -20.58
CA ASN A 320 -20.12 -14.39 -21.39
C ASN A 320 -18.95 -13.85 -22.23
N TYR A 321 -17.72 -14.19 -21.86
CA TYR A 321 -16.49 -13.67 -22.48
C TYR A 321 -15.76 -14.73 -23.32
N LYS A 322 -16.29 -15.95 -23.41
CA LYS A 322 -15.62 -17.11 -24.05
C LYS A 322 -15.21 -16.87 -25.51
N ASP A 323 -15.94 -15.99 -26.21
CA ASP A 323 -15.76 -15.71 -27.64
C ASP A 323 -14.84 -14.50 -27.91
N LEU A 324 -14.17 -13.98 -26.87
CA LEU A 324 -13.22 -12.86 -27.03
C LEU A 324 -12.08 -13.23 -28.02
N PRO A 325 -11.70 -12.32 -28.93
CA PRO A 325 -10.62 -12.55 -29.89
C PRO A 325 -9.30 -12.91 -29.21
N ALA A 326 -8.45 -13.71 -29.87
CA ALA A 326 -7.17 -14.14 -29.31
C ALA A 326 -6.21 -12.98 -28.98
N LYS A 327 -6.29 -11.86 -29.71
CA LYS A 327 -5.49 -10.64 -29.49
C LYS A 327 -6.29 -9.55 -28.79
N ASN A 328 -7.08 -9.90 -27.78
CA ASN A 328 -7.89 -8.96 -27.01
C ASN A 328 -7.26 -8.71 -25.63
N ASP A 329 -7.12 -7.44 -25.23
CA ASP A 329 -6.51 -7.06 -23.96
C ASP A 329 -7.28 -7.59 -22.74
N LEU A 330 -8.61 -7.55 -22.77
CA LEU A 330 -9.45 -8.09 -21.68
C LEU A 330 -9.29 -9.61 -21.59
N ARG A 331 -9.24 -10.32 -22.73
CA ARG A 331 -8.95 -11.76 -22.73
C ARG A 331 -7.61 -12.06 -22.07
N GLU A 332 -6.59 -11.25 -22.34
CA GLU A 332 -5.28 -11.43 -21.74
C GLU A 332 -5.27 -11.12 -20.24
N GLU A 333 -5.96 -10.07 -19.80
CA GLU A 333 -6.18 -9.77 -18.39
C GLU A 333 -6.86 -10.94 -17.66
N ILE A 334 -7.95 -11.46 -18.21
CA ILE A 334 -8.67 -12.65 -17.68
C ILE A 334 -7.71 -13.84 -17.56
N SER A 335 -6.89 -14.06 -18.59
CA SER A 335 -5.91 -15.16 -18.63
C SER A 335 -4.89 -15.04 -17.50
N VAL A 336 -4.34 -13.85 -17.27
CA VAL A 336 -3.33 -13.57 -16.24
C VAL A 336 -3.92 -13.73 -14.84
N VAL A 337 -5.10 -13.17 -14.57
CA VAL A 337 -5.71 -13.27 -13.23
C VAL A 337 -6.15 -14.70 -12.90
N LEU A 338 -6.63 -15.46 -13.89
CA LEU A 338 -6.98 -16.87 -13.72
C LEU A 338 -5.74 -17.73 -13.50
N ALA A 339 -4.67 -17.50 -14.25
CA ALA A 339 -3.40 -18.20 -14.08
C ALA A 339 -2.88 -18.03 -12.65
N LYS A 340 -2.86 -16.80 -12.15
CA LYS A 340 -2.49 -16.50 -10.76
C LYS A 340 -3.40 -17.20 -9.75
N TYR A 341 -4.71 -17.11 -9.92
CA TYR A 341 -5.70 -17.75 -9.04
C TYR A 341 -5.50 -19.27 -8.94
N LEU A 342 -5.22 -19.94 -10.05
CA LEU A 342 -4.94 -21.38 -10.05
C LEU A 342 -3.66 -21.70 -9.27
N GLU A 343 -2.56 -20.98 -9.54
CA GLU A 343 -1.31 -21.23 -8.84
C GLU A 343 -1.41 -20.93 -7.33
N ASP A 344 -2.09 -19.86 -6.95
CA ASP A 344 -2.31 -19.49 -5.54
C ASP A 344 -3.16 -20.51 -4.79
N THR A 345 -3.94 -21.31 -5.52
CA THR A 345 -4.73 -22.43 -4.98
C THR A 345 -4.02 -23.79 -5.14
N GLY A 346 -2.73 -23.77 -5.47
CA GLY A 346 -1.88 -24.96 -5.59
C GLY A 346 -2.12 -25.79 -6.86
N ARG A 347 -2.69 -25.20 -7.90
CA ARG A 347 -3.03 -25.87 -9.17
C ARG A 347 -2.09 -25.42 -10.29
N SER A 348 -1.62 -26.36 -11.10
CA SER A 348 -0.81 -26.06 -12.29
C SER A 348 -1.68 -25.72 -13.50
N ILE A 349 -1.32 -24.66 -14.23
CA ILE A 349 -2.04 -24.21 -15.43
C ILE A 349 -2.12 -25.34 -16.48
N GLU A 350 -1.02 -26.06 -16.72
CA GLU A 350 -0.91 -27.13 -17.73
C GLU A 350 -1.95 -28.25 -17.54
N LYS A 351 -2.15 -28.69 -16.29
CA LYS A 351 -3.12 -29.74 -15.94
C LYS A 351 -4.57 -29.26 -15.90
N ASN A 352 -4.79 -27.95 -15.90
CA ASN A 352 -6.12 -27.33 -15.81
C ASN A 352 -6.53 -26.66 -17.13
N ASN A 353 -5.72 -26.79 -18.20
CA ASN A 353 -5.97 -26.23 -19.52
C ASN A 353 -7.10 -26.96 -20.30
N GLY A 354 -7.97 -27.71 -19.61
CA GLY A 354 -9.05 -28.51 -20.20
C GLY A 354 -10.42 -28.09 -19.67
N SER A 355 -11.30 -27.73 -20.61
CA SER A 355 -12.76 -27.49 -20.53
C SER A 355 -13.35 -26.49 -19.53
N ASN A 356 -12.73 -26.27 -18.36
CA ASN A 356 -13.44 -25.58 -17.28
C ASN A 356 -13.48 -24.06 -17.46
N PHE A 357 -12.42 -23.41 -17.94
CA PHE A 357 -12.39 -21.95 -18.11
C PHE A 357 -12.29 -21.49 -19.58
N TYR A 358 -13.07 -22.11 -20.48
CA TYR A 358 -13.25 -21.67 -21.88
C TYR A 358 -11.96 -21.30 -22.65
N ASN A 359 -10.86 -22.01 -22.42
CA ASN A 359 -9.56 -21.75 -23.06
C ASN A 359 -8.98 -20.34 -22.78
N PHE A 360 -9.34 -19.73 -21.63
CA PHE A 360 -8.65 -18.55 -21.10
C PHE A 360 -7.27 -18.89 -20.53
N LEU A 361 -7.04 -20.14 -20.14
CA LEU A 361 -5.77 -20.53 -19.56
C LEU A 361 -4.71 -20.68 -20.65
N LYS A 362 -3.72 -19.81 -20.63
CA LYS A 362 -2.52 -19.91 -21.45
C LYS A 362 -1.30 -19.91 -20.53
N PRO A 363 -0.32 -20.81 -20.71
CA PRO A 363 0.98 -20.66 -20.07
C PRO A 363 1.58 -19.29 -20.39
N ILE A 364 1.93 -18.53 -19.36
CA ILE A 364 2.54 -17.21 -19.50
C ILE A 364 4.06 -17.37 -19.40
N ARG A 365 4.75 -17.00 -20.49
CA ARG A 365 6.19 -17.10 -20.60
C ARG A 365 6.82 -15.71 -20.49
N GLU A 366 7.80 -15.55 -19.60
CA GLU A 366 8.45 -14.25 -19.36
C GLU A 366 9.07 -13.69 -20.64
N GLU A 367 9.66 -14.54 -21.48
CA GLU A 367 10.25 -14.14 -22.76
C GLU A 367 9.25 -13.59 -23.79
N GLU A 368 7.96 -13.90 -23.66
CA GLU A 368 6.92 -13.27 -24.48
C GLU A 368 6.58 -11.86 -24.00
N ILE A 369 6.76 -11.61 -22.70
CA ILE A 369 6.44 -10.33 -22.06
C ILE A 369 7.62 -9.36 -22.18
N ILE A 370 8.83 -9.81 -21.86
CA ILE A 370 10.06 -9.02 -21.82
C ILE A 370 11.12 -9.58 -22.78
N PRO A 371 10.86 -9.61 -24.10
CA PRO A 371 11.71 -10.30 -25.09
C PRO A 371 13.08 -9.66 -25.33
N HIS A 372 13.29 -8.40 -24.93
CA HIS A 372 14.50 -7.66 -25.26
C HIS A 372 15.47 -7.68 -24.09
N SER A 373 16.77 -7.86 -24.37
CA SER A 373 17.80 -7.70 -23.34
C SER A 373 19.08 -7.08 -23.88
N PHE A 374 19.81 -6.41 -23.00
CA PHE A 374 21.15 -5.87 -23.26
C PHE A 374 21.90 -5.70 -21.94
N GLN A 375 23.23 -5.54 -22.02
CA GLN A 375 24.09 -5.33 -20.86
C GLN A 375 24.50 -3.86 -20.76
N LEU A 376 24.54 -3.34 -19.54
CA LEU A 376 25.11 -2.03 -19.22
C LEU A 376 26.64 -2.14 -19.06
N ASN A 377 27.35 -1.01 -19.18
CA ASN A 377 28.80 -0.93 -18.99
C ASN A 377 29.26 -1.45 -17.62
N SER A 378 28.43 -1.24 -16.59
CA SER A 378 28.63 -1.73 -15.22
C SER A 378 28.49 -3.24 -15.06
N GLY A 379 28.11 -3.97 -16.12
CA GLY A 379 27.88 -5.41 -16.11
C GLY A 379 26.45 -5.83 -15.73
N HIS A 380 25.60 -4.88 -15.30
CA HIS A 380 24.18 -5.13 -15.03
C HIS A 380 23.40 -5.48 -16.31
N LYS A 381 22.38 -6.33 -16.18
CA LYS A 381 21.56 -6.78 -17.30
C LYS A 381 20.22 -6.06 -17.29
N VAL A 382 19.82 -5.51 -18.43
CA VAL A 382 18.47 -4.97 -18.64
C VAL A 382 17.67 -5.99 -19.46
N ILE A 383 16.45 -6.28 -19.01
CA ILE A 383 15.47 -7.12 -19.70
C ILE A 383 14.18 -6.31 -19.82
N SER A 384 13.58 -6.23 -21.00
CA SER A 384 12.49 -5.28 -21.23
C SER A 384 11.47 -5.73 -22.27
N SER A 385 10.23 -5.25 -22.09
CA SER A 385 9.18 -5.30 -23.12
C SER A 385 9.30 -4.17 -24.15
N TYR A 386 10.17 -3.20 -23.92
CA TYR A 386 10.50 -2.14 -24.86
C TYR A 386 11.82 -2.42 -25.59
N ASN A 387 11.81 -2.27 -26.92
CA ASN A 387 13.01 -2.43 -27.73
C ASN A 387 13.81 -1.12 -27.75
N PHE A 388 14.72 -0.95 -26.78
CA PHE A 388 15.62 0.20 -26.73
C PHE A 388 16.53 0.25 -27.96
N ASN A 389 16.59 1.40 -28.62
CA ASN A 389 17.58 1.67 -29.67
C ASN A 389 18.97 2.01 -29.06
N ASN A 390 20.00 2.08 -29.90
CA ASN A 390 21.37 2.30 -29.43
C ASN A 390 21.56 3.64 -28.69
N GLU A 391 20.86 4.70 -29.10
CA GLU A 391 20.95 6.00 -28.44
C GLU A 391 20.33 5.94 -27.04
N GLU A 392 19.17 5.30 -26.88
CA GLU A 392 18.51 5.14 -25.59
C GLU A 392 19.32 4.24 -24.64
N ARG A 393 19.93 3.16 -25.16
CA ARG A 393 20.86 2.32 -24.39
C ARG A 393 22.07 3.12 -23.90
N ASN A 394 22.64 3.97 -24.75
CA ASN A 394 23.76 4.84 -24.37
C ASN A 394 23.35 5.85 -23.29
N LYS A 395 22.14 6.43 -23.37
CA LYS A 395 21.61 7.30 -22.31
C LYS A 395 21.47 6.57 -20.98
N LEU A 396 20.96 5.33 -20.99
CA LEU A 396 20.86 4.51 -19.78
C LEU A 396 22.23 4.20 -19.18
N ASN A 397 23.23 3.87 -20.01
CA ASN A 397 24.61 3.68 -19.56
C ASN A 397 25.16 4.93 -18.86
N ILE A 398 25.04 6.10 -19.49
CA ILE A 398 25.54 7.36 -18.93
C ILE A 398 24.89 7.68 -17.58
N VAL A 399 23.57 7.48 -17.46
CA VAL A 399 22.85 7.72 -16.20
C VAL A 399 23.27 6.73 -15.12
N ALA A 400 23.34 5.44 -15.43
CA ALA A 400 23.73 4.40 -14.49
C ALA A 400 25.17 4.62 -13.98
N ASP A 401 26.11 4.89 -14.88
CA ASP A 401 27.52 5.13 -14.54
C ASP A 401 27.65 6.39 -13.67
N LYS A 402 26.91 7.46 -13.99
CA LYS A 402 26.90 8.70 -13.19
C LYS A 402 26.38 8.45 -11.77
N VAL A 403 25.25 7.73 -11.62
CA VAL A 403 24.67 7.43 -10.31
C VAL A 403 25.63 6.57 -9.48
N LEU A 404 26.21 5.54 -10.08
CA LEU A 404 27.14 4.63 -9.40
C LEU A 404 28.42 5.34 -8.98
N ASN A 405 29.00 6.18 -9.85
CA ASN A 405 30.19 6.96 -9.54
C ASN A 405 29.91 7.97 -8.42
N ASN A 406 28.77 8.66 -8.45
CA ASN A 406 28.38 9.56 -7.37
C ASN A 406 28.22 8.82 -6.04
N PHE A 407 27.56 7.65 -6.04
CA PHE A 407 27.41 6.82 -4.86
C PHE A 407 28.78 6.41 -4.28
N HIS A 408 29.69 5.91 -5.13
CA HIS A 408 31.03 5.51 -4.70
C HIS A 408 31.90 6.67 -4.24
N ASN A 409 31.74 7.87 -4.79
CA ASN A 409 32.49 9.05 -4.34
C ASN A 409 32.06 9.48 -2.93
N ILE A 410 30.79 9.28 -2.57
CA ILE A 410 30.25 9.65 -1.26
C ILE A 410 30.52 8.55 -0.23
N PHE A 411 30.29 7.28 -0.57
CA PHE A 411 30.28 6.17 0.39
C PHE A 411 31.48 5.22 0.26
N GLY A 412 32.34 5.41 -0.74
CA GLY A 412 33.41 4.47 -1.08
C GLY A 412 32.91 3.24 -1.86
N LYS A 413 33.83 2.32 -2.17
CA LYS A 413 33.56 1.10 -2.96
C LYS A 413 33.53 -0.19 -2.13
N ASN A 414 33.66 -0.07 -0.81
CA ASN A 414 33.76 -1.23 0.06
C ASN A 414 32.38 -1.90 0.17
N LYS A 415 32.32 -3.18 -0.17
CA LYS A 415 31.11 -4.00 0.02
C LYS A 415 30.87 -4.18 1.52
N ILE A 416 29.60 -4.10 1.92
CA ILE A 416 29.20 -4.43 3.28
C ILE A 416 29.31 -5.95 3.44
N LYS A 417 29.67 -6.41 4.66
CA LYS A 417 29.68 -7.84 4.99
C LYS A 417 28.29 -8.43 4.70
N ASP A 418 28.26 -9.57 4.00
CA ASP A 418 27.04 -10.28 3.56
C ASP A 418 26.25 -9.66 2.38
N ASP A 419 26.87 -8.76 1.62
CA ASP A 419 26.30 -8.26 0.35
C ASP A 419 26.31 -9.33 -0.75
N TYR A 420 25.13 -9.84 -1.12
CA TYR A 420 24.88 -10.69 -2.28
C TYR A 420 25.00 -9.88 -3.59
N SER A 421 26.20 -9.38 -3.85
CA SER A 421 26.54 -8.44 -4.91
C SER A 421 26.70 -9.14 -6.26
N LYS A 422 25.61 -9.74 -6.75
CA LYS A 422 25.48 -10.14 -8.15
C LYS A 422 25.15 -8.90 -9.01
N PRO A 423 25.55 -8.87 -10.29
CA PRO A 423 25.07 -7.85 -11.21
C PRO A 423 23.54 -7.80 -11.19
N LEU A 424 22.98 -6.60 -11.08
CA LEU A 424 21.53 -6.38 -11.09
C LEU A 424 20.90 -6.88 -12.38
N GLU A 425 19.74 -7.52 -12.25
CA GLU A 425 18.80 -7.72 -13.33
C GLU A 425 17.70 -6.66 -13.23
N ILE A 426 17.60 -5.82 -14.26
CA ILE A 426 16.68 -4.69 -14.32
C ILE A 426 15.57 -5.05 -15.31
N ILE A 427 14.36 -5.27 -14.79
CA ILE A 427 13.18 -5.58 -15.60
C ILE A 427 12.41 -4.29 -15.89
N ILE A 428 12.24 -3.94 -17.17
CA ILE A 428 11.55 -2.71 -17.59
C ILE A 428 10.31 -3.06 -18.42
N MET A 429 9.15 -2.68 -17.90
CA MET A 429 7.88 -2.75 -18.64
C MET A 429 7.68 -1.45 -19.43
N LYS A 430 7.26 -1.58 -20.70
CA LYS A 430 7.06 -0.48 -21.65
C LYS A 430 6.07 0.58 -21.15
N ASN A 431 5.07 0.18 -20.38
CA ASN A 431 4.04 1.08 -19.84
C ASN A 431 3.47 0.56 -18.52
N LYS A 432 2.65 1.41 -17.89
CA LYS A 432 1.99 1.11 -16.62
C LYS A 432 1.01 -0.05 -16.74
N GLU A 433 0.34 -0.19 -17.88
CA GLU A 433 -0.64 -1.25 -18.13
C GLU A 433 0.02 -2.64 -18.09
N LEU A 434 1.15 -2.81 -18.79
CA LEU A 434 1.93 -4.05 -18.76
C LEU A 434 2.57 -4.31 -17.40
N TYR A 435 3.07 -3.25 -16.74
CA TYR A 435 3.59 -3.36 -15.37
C TYR A 435 2.52 -3.86 -14.41
N ASN A 436 1.34 -3.28 -14.47
CA ASN A 436 0.21 -3.72 -13.67
C ASN A 436 -0.20 -5.15 -14.03
N ARG A 437 -0.33 -5.49 -15.32
CA ARG A 437 -0.77 -6.82 -15.78
C ARG A 437 0.19 -7.90 -15.33
N TYR A 438 1.46 -7.79 -15.70
CA TYR A 438 2.43 -8.87 -15.51
C TYR A 438 3.23 -8.77 -14.22
N GLY A 439 3.34 -7.58 -13.61
CA GLY A 439 4.04 -7.42 -12.35
C GLY A 439 3.45 -8.31 -11.25
N ASN A 440 2.12 -8.39 -11.15
CA ASN A 440 1.49 -9.25 -10.16
C ASN A 440 1.64 -10.75 -10.49
N TYR A 441 1.62 -11.11 -11.78
CA TYR A 441 1.88 -12.47 -12.26
C TYR A 441 2.40 -12.43 -13.72
N PRO A 442 3.57 -13.03 -14.05
CA PRO A 442 4.28 -14.04 -13.27
C PRO A 442 5.29 -13.48 -12.26
N PHE A 443 5.57 -12.17 -12.26
CA PHE A 443 6.68 -11.61 -11.47
C PHE A 443 6.42 -11.52 -9.95
N ARG A 444 5.18 -11.75 -9.50
CA ARG A 444 4.79 -11.83 -8.07
C ARG A 444 5.13 -10.57 -7.25
N ILE A 445 5.09 -9.39 -7.85
CA ILE A 445 5.32 -8.11 -7.18
C ILE A 445 4.03 -7.30 -6.95
N ASP A 446 4.06 -6.46 -5.91
CA ASP A 446 3.05 -5.41 -5.75
C ASP A 446 3.31 -4.33 -6.81
N THR A 447 2.28 -3.94 -7.55
CA THR A 447 2.35 -2.95 -8.63
C THR A 447 1.78 -1.59 -8.22
N ASN A 448 1.38 -1.41 -6.95
CA ASN A 448 0.96 -0.12 -6.41
C ASN A 448 2.17 0.80 -6.09
N ASN A 449 3.07 0.92 -7.05
CA ASN A 449 4.30 1.71 -7.01
C ASN A 449 4.78 2.00 -8.45
N GLY A 450 5.82 2.83 -8.59
CA GLY A 450 6.47 3.10 -9.88
C GLY A 450 7.56 2.10 -10.25
N GLY A 451 7.82 1.11 -9.38
CA GLY A 451 8.93 0.17 -9.46
C GLY A 451 9.31 -0.32 -8.05
N ILE A 452 9.93 -1.49 -7.99
CA ILE A 452 10.40 -2.11 -6.75
C ILE A 452 11.81 -2.68 -6.96
N TYR A 453 12.65 -2.56 -5.94
CA TYR A 453 13.94 -3.26 -5.85
C TYR A 453 13.80 -4.43 -4.87
N ILE A 454 14.23 -5.62 -5.30
CA ILE A 454 14.23 -6.83 -4.47
C ILE A 454 15.68 -7.24 -4.28
N GLU A 455 16.15 -7.12 -3.03
CA GLU A 455 17.47 -7.59 -2.64
C GLU A 455 17.45 -9.10 -2.41
N GLY A 456 18.47 -9.82 -2.90
CA GLY A 456 18.59 -11.27 -2.75
C GLY A 456 18.00 -12.05 -3.92
N ASN A 457 17.36 -13.18 -3.63
CA ASN A 457 16.76 -14.03 -4.65
C ASN A 457 15.29 -13.65 -4.87
N PRO A 458 14.89 -13.05 -6.00
CA PRO A 458 13.51 -12.67 -6.26
C PRO A 458 12.57 -13.88 -6.41
N LYS A 459 13.09 -15.10 -6.56
CA LYS A 459 12.30 -16.33 -6.54
C LYS A 459 12.12 -16.91 -5.13
N ASP A 460 12.74 -16.32 -4.11
CA ASP A 460 12.50 -16.71 -2.71
C ASP A 460 11.15 -16.12 -2.27
N PRO A 461 10.15 -16.96 -1.94
CA PRO A 461 8.84 -16.49 -1.51
C PRO A 461 8.90 -15.54 -0.30
N ARG A 462 9.91 -15.69 0.57
CA ARG A 462 10.09 -14.85 1.76
C ARG A 462 10.52 -13.42 1.44
N LEU A 463 11.08 -13.20 0.25
CA LEU A 463 11.55 -11.90 -0.23
C LEU A 463 10.52 -11.21 -1.14
N CYS A 464 9.47 -11.92 -1.56
CA CYS A 464 8.36 -11.36 -2.32
C CYS A 464 7.27 -10.81 -1.38
N PRO A 465 6.89 -9.52 -1.47
CA PRO A 465 5.92 -8.88 -0.57
C PRO A 465 4.50 -9.47 -0.58
N LEU A 466 4.22 -10.46 -1.44
CA LEU A 466 2.89 -11.05 -1.66
C LEU A 466 2.77 -12.52 -1.24
N ILE A 467 3.84 -13.15 -0.73
CA ILE A 467 3.78 -14.54 -0.25
C ILE A 467 4.16 -14.56 1.23
N ALA A 468 3.17 -14.25 2.09
CA ALA A 468 3.21 -14.52 3.52
C ALA A 468 1.90 -15.20 3.94
#